data_AF-A0A520NIW2-F1
#
_entry.id   AF-A0A520NIW2-F1
#
_cell.length_a   1.000
_cell.length_b   1.000
_cell.length_c   1.000
_cell.angle_alpha   90.00
_cell.angle_beta   90.00
_cell.angle_gamma   90.00
#
_symmetry.space_group_name_H-M   'P 1'
#
loop_
_entity.id
_entity.type
_entity.pdbx_description
1 polymer ?
#
loop_
_entity_poly.entity_id
_entity_poly.type
_entity_poly.pdbx_seq_one_letter_code
_entity_poly.pdbx_strand_id
1 'polypeptide(L)'
;MTVFADRLTEANRQTGTVLCMGIDPHMTMIPALFGGGAPGSDASIAAIRDFANACLGQAIGKVAAIKPQAAFFEQHGSGGMQVLAELGRDAVRAGLLVVMDAKRGDIGSTSTAYAAGWIGHDAAFPSDALTINPWLGLDTLEPFLQRADATGSGLFILNRTSNPGAGDLQDQLVDGQPLYHHLAGMLAPLAADRRGASGWSSLGIVAGATWPEDARRLRAILPDSPFLVPGFGAQGAGPEKALAGLKRGKFGWEGGLVNSTRGLIFPAAAADAKSISDWNKAISDTVDANKAALSPTG
;
A
#
# COMPACT_ATOMS: atom_id res chain seq x y z
N MET A 1 3.54 -11.83 19.70
CA MET A 1 3.27 -10.72 18.77
C MET A 1 2.56 -11.30 17.56
N THR A 2 1.46 -10.71 17.10
CA THR A 2 0.73 -11.18 15.91
C THR A 2 1.42 -10.66 14.65
N VAL A 3 1.78 -11.55 13.73
CA VAL A 3 2.49 -11.18 12.49
C VAL A 3 1.58 -10.43 11.51
N PHE A 4 2.17 -9.67 10.59
CA PHE A 4 1.45 -8.83 9.63
C PHE A 4 0.43 -9.63 8.81
N ALA A 5 0.78 -10.83 8.35
CA ALA A 5 -0.12 -11.68 7.56
C ALA A 5 -1.47 -11.90 8.26
N ASP A 6 -1.44 -12.27 9.53
CA ASP A 6 -2.64 -12.57 10.30
C ASP A 6 -3.47 -11.31 10.56
N ARG A 7 -2.80 -10.19 10.83
CA ARG A 7 -3.45 -8.88 11.00
C ARG A 7 -4.09 -8.38 9.71
N LEU A 8 -3.43 -8.55 8.57
CA LEU A 8 -3.97 -8.21 7.25
C LEU A 8 -5.19 -9.06 6.90
N THR A 9 -5.11 -10.38 7.10
CA THR A 9 -6.25 -11.26 6.87
C THR A 9 -7.43 -10.88 7.75
N GLU A 10 -7.20 -10.60 9.04
CA GLU A 10 -8.25 -10.19 9.94
C GLU A 10 -8.85 -8.83 9.56
N ALA A 11 -8.03 -7.84 9.21
CA ALA A 11 -8.50 -6.54 8.74
C ALA A 11 -9.43 -6.69 7.52
N ASN A 12 -9.01 -7.45 6.52
CA ASN A 12 -9.82 -7.73 5.32
C ASN A 12 -11.18 -8.35 5.67
N ARG A 13 -11.20 -9.29 6.63
CA ARG A 13 -12.42 -9.98 7.10
C ARG A 13 -13.35 -9.02 7.87
N GLN A 14 -12.80 -8.24 8.80
CA GLN A 14 -13.56 -7.30 9.63
C GLN A 14 -14.17 -6.17 8.80
N THR A 15 -13.44 -5.63 7.83
CA THR A 15 -13.94 -4.54 6.99
C THR A 15 -14.77 -5.04 5.80
N GLY A 16 -14.78 -6.35 5.55
CA GLY A 16 -15.47 -6.98 4.42
C GLY A 16 -14.94 -6.55 3.05
N THR A 17 -13.71 -6.07 2.97
CA THR A 17 -13.11 -5.50 1.76
C THR A 17 -11.59 -5.60 1.81
N VAL A 18 -10.96 -5.67 0.64
CA VAL A 18 -9.49 -5.57 0.45
C VAL A 18 -9.06 -4.15 0.07
N LEU A 19 -9.98 -3.18 0.12
CA LEU A 19 -9.68 -1.80 -0.24
C LEU A 19 -8.61 -1.22 0.69
N CYS A 20 -7.60 -0.61 0.08
CA CYS A 20 -6.56 0.16 0.73
C CYS A 20 -6.65 1.61 0.25
N MET A 21 -6.77 2.56 1.18
CA MET A 21 -6.81 3.98 0.86
C MET A 21 -5.39 4.50 0.68
N GLY A 22 -5.02 4.85 -0.54
CA GLY A 22 -3.77 5.55 -0.81
C GLY A 22 -3.88 7.01 -0.40
N ILE A 23 -2.95 7.48 0.43
CA ILE A 23 -2.89 8.88 0.90
C ILE A 23 -1.70 9.56 0.23
N ASP A 24 -1.99 10.17 -0.92
CA ASP A 24 -1.02 10.84 -1.77
C ASP A 24 -1.45 12.32 -1.91
N PRO A 25 -1.06 13.22 -0.98
CA PRO A 25 -1.56 14.60 -0.92
C PRO A 25 -0.99 15.45 -2.07
N HIS A 26 -1.53 15.27 -3.27
CA HIS A 26 -1.26 16.12 -4.42
C HIS A 26 -1.74 17.55 -4.12
N MET A 27 -0.82 18.46 -3.79
CA MET A 27 -1.15 19.84 -3.40
C MET A 27 -2.09 20.55 -4.38
N THR A 28 -1.96 20.30 -5.68
CA THR A 28 -2.81 20.88 -6.72
C THR A 28 -4.24 20.32 -6.78
N MET A 29 -4.50 19.21 -6.09
CA MET A 29 -5.80 18.54 -6.03
C MET A 29 -6.46 18.65 -4.66
N ILE A 30 -5.73 19.08 -3.63
CA ILE A 30 -6.28 19.32 -2.30
C ILE A 30 -7.36 20.40 -2.41
N PRO A 31 -8.61 20.13 -1.96
CA PRO A 31 -9.66 21.13 -1.98
C PRO A 31 -9.27 22.37 -1.18
N ALA A 32 -9.62 23.56 -1.68
CA ALA A 32 -9.24 24.84 -1.08
C ALA A 32 -9.65 24.99 0.40
N LEU A 33 -10.64 24.22 0.86
CA LEU A 33 -11.08 24.15 2.25
C LEU A 33 -10.00 23.64 3.23
N PHE A 34 -8.99 22.92 2.74
CA PHE A 34 -7.81 22.50 3.52
C PHE A 34 -6.63 23.47 3.35
N GLY A 35 -6.78 24.53 2.56
CA GLY A 35 -5.70 25.47 2.27
C GLY A 35 -4.77 25.03 1.13
N GLY A 36 -3.55 25.55 1.14
CA GLY A 36 -2.54 25.26 0.12
C GLY A 36 -1.25 26.02 0.39
N GLY A 37 -0.34 26.04 -0.58
CA GLY A 37 0.90 26.80 -0.49
C GLY A 37 2.02 26.22 -1.34
N ALA A 38 3.12 26.96 -1.44
CA ALA A 38 4.34 26.46 -2.08
C ALA A 38 4.93 25.29 -1.27
N PRO A 39 5.52 24.26 -1.93
CA PRO A 39 6.13 23.14 -1.23
C PRO A 39 7.10 23.57 -0.13
N GLY A 40 6.98 22.96 1.06
CA GLY A 40 7.81 23.27 2.24
C GLY A 40 7.41 24.51 3.02
N SER A 41 6.46 25.32 2.55
CA SER A 41 5.90 26.43 3.35
C SER A 41 5.02 25.92 4.50
N ASP A 42 4.93 26.68 5.58
CA ASP A 42 4.04 26.37 6.72
C ASP A 42 2.59 26.14 6.29
N ALA A 43 2.10 26.95 5.35
CA ALA A 43 0.76 26.81 4.78
C ALA A 43 0.58 25.48 4.03
N SER A 44 1.58 25.05 3.26
CA SER A 44 1.55 23.76 2.58
C SER A 44 1.60 22.58 3.56
N ILE A 45 2.39 22.70 4.64
CA ILE A 45 2.53 21.67 5.68
C ILE A 45 1.23 21.54 6.48
N ALA A 46 0.57 22.66 6.81
CA ALA A 46 -0.75 22.65 7.43
C ALA A 46 -1.80 21.99 6.51
N ALA A 47 -1.81 22.36 5.23
CA ALA A 47 -2.77 21.83 4.27
C ALA A 47 -2.65 20.31 4.07
N ILE A 48 -1.43 19.78 3.90
CA ILE A 48 -1.24 18.32 3.80
C ILE A 48 -1.59 17.59 5.11
N ARG A 49 -1.35 18.21 6.26
CA ARG A 49 -1.66 17.63 7.58
C ARG A 49 -3.16 17.50 7.76
N ASP A 50 -3.88 18.58 7.55
CA ASP A 50 -5.33 18.62 7.74
C ASP A 50 -6.03 17.69 6.73
N PHE A 51 -5.57 17.69 5.49
CA PHE A 51 -6.08 16.77 4.46
C PHE A 51 -5.78 15.30 4.79
N ALA A 52 -4.54 14.95 5.16
CA ALA A 52 -4.18 13.57 5.50
C ALA A 52 -4.94 13.07 6.74
N ASN A 53 -5.13 13.92 7.76
CA ASN A 53 -5.90 13.58 8.95
C ASN A 53 -7.40 13.40 8.64
N ALA A 54 -7.96 14.22 7.74
CA ALA A 54 -9.33 14.05 7.28
C ALA A 54 -9.51 12.73 6.49
N CYS A 55 -8.54 12.37 5.63
CA CYS A 55 -8.51 11.06 4.97
C CYS A 55 -8.43 9.91 5.97
N LEU A 56 -7.55 10.00 6.97
CA LEU A 56 -7.45 8.99 8.03
C LEU A 56 -8.79 8.81 8.76
N GLY A 57 -9.47 9.89 9.10
CA GLY A 57 -10.81 9.84 9.72
C GLY A 57 -11.85 9.11 8.87
N GLN A 58 -11.77 9.20 7.54
CA GLN A 58 -12.63 8.45 6.64
C GLN A 58 -12.18 7.01 6.39
N ALA A 59 -10.93 6.66 6.70
CA ALA A 59 -10.39 5.33 6.51
C ALA A 59 -10.70 4.39 7.69
N ILE A 60 -10.61 4.90 8.92
CA ILE A 60 -10.76 4.11 10.16
C ILE A 60 -12.09 3.36 10.15
N GLY A 61 -12.01 2.03 10.33
CA GLY A 61 -13.16 1.11 10.35
C GLY A 61 -13.85 0.87 9.00
N LYS A 62 -13.45 1.57 7.92
CA LYS A 62 -14.08 1.41 6.59
C LYS A 62 -13.20 0.64 5.59
N VAL A 63 -11.88 0.77 5.68
CA VAL A 63 -10.90 0.12 4.78
C VAL A 63 -9.92 -0.73 5.58
N ALA A 64 -9.30 -1.73 4.94
CA ALA A 64 -8.40 -2.66 5.63
C ALA A 64 -7.05 -2.01 5.99
N ALA A 65 -6.59 -1.06 5.17
CA ALA A 65 -5.31 -0.38 5.35
C ALA A 65 -5.31 1.02 4.71
N ILE A 66 -4.37 1.86 5.13
CA ILE A 66 -3.92 3.03 4.39
C ILE A 66 -2.54 2.78 3.78
N LYS A 67 -2.24 3.46 2.68
CA LYS A 67 -0.93 3.40 2.03
C LYS A 67 -0.42 4.80 1.66
N PRO A 68 0.14 5.56 2.62
CA PRO A 68 0.74 6.84 2.31
C PRO A 68 1.98 6.68 1.41
N GLN A 69 2.09 7.51 0.37
CA GLN A 69 3.25 7.54 -0.53
C GLN A 69 4.24 8.60 -0.06
N ALA A 70 5.40 8.14 0.42
CA ALA A 70 6.40 8.97 1.09
C ALA A 70 6.82 10.20 0.27
N ALA A 71 6.96 10.05 -1.05
CA ALA A 71 7.38 11.13 -1.95
C ALA A 71 6.53 12.40 -1.85
N PHE A 72 5.21 12.27 -1.62
CA PHE A 72 4.31 13.43 -1.51
C PHE A 72 4.45 14.19 -0.20
N PHE A 73 5.07 13.58 0.81
CA PHE A 73 5.41 14.23 2.07
C PHE A 73 6.85 14.76 2.02
N GLU A 74 7.78 13.99 1.43
CA GLU A 74 9.18 14.35 1.23
C GLU A 74 9.34 15.68 0.50
N GLN A 75 8.51 15.96 -0.52
CA GLN A 75 8.55 17.23 -1.27
C GLN A 75 8.28 18.48 -0.41
N HIS A 76 7.72 18.33 0.80
CA HIS A 76 7.50 19.41 1.76
C HIS A 76 8.57 19.45 2.87
N GLY A 77 9.71 18.76 2.66
CA GLY A 77 10.84 18.77 3.57
C GLY A 77 10.56 18.09 4.91
N SER A 78 11.29 18.49 5.95
CA SER A 78 11.17 17.90 7.30
C SER A 78 9.76 18.03 7.88
N GLY A 79 9.08 19.15 7.63
CA GLY A 79 7.70 19.36 8.07
C GLY A 79 6.72 18.37 7.43
N GLY A 80 6.87 18.08 6.14
CA GLY A 80 6.09 17.04 5.47
C GLY A 80 6.38 15.64 6.02
N MET A 81 7.65 15.32 6.26
CA MET A 81 8.03 14.04 6.87
C MET A 81 7.50 13.89 8.30
N GLN A 82 7.43 14.98 9.06
CA GLN A 82 6.79 14.96 10.37
C GLN A 82 5.30 14.61 10.27
N VAL A 83 4.58 15.18 9.30
CA VAL A 83 3.17 14.83 9.02
C VAL A 83 3.04 13.35 8.69
N LEU A 84 3.91 12.79 7.85
CA LEU A 84 3.89 11.36 7.51
C LEU A 84 4.09 10.46 8.75
N ALA A 85 5.04 10.82 9.62
CA ALA A 85 5.32 10.09 10.84
C ALA A 85 4.15 10.11 11.82
N GLU A 86 3.47 11.26 11.95
CA GLU A 86 2.28 11.42 12.78
C GLU A 86 1.10 10.63 12.21
N LEU A 87 0.86 10.69 10.90
CA LEU A 87 -0.17 9.92 10.21
C LEU A 87 -0.01 8.41 10.46
N GLY A 88 1.21 7.89 10.36
CA GLY A 88 1.52 6.49 10.65
C GLY A 88 1.22 6.11 12.10
N ARG A 89 1.65 6.95 13.07
CA ARG A 89 1.35 6.75 14.49
C ARG A 89 -0.15 6.73 14.77
N ASP A 90 -0.89 7.68 14.20
CA ASP A 90 -2.32 7.85 14.48
C ASP A 90 -3.13 6.69 13.90
N ALA A 91 -2.79 6.23 12.69
CA ALA A 91 -3.39 5.04 12.10
C ALA A 91 -3.12 3.77 12.90
N VAL A 92 -1.87 3.53 13.32
CA VAL A 92 -1.51 2.39 14.18
C VAL A 92 -2.27 2.44 15.51
N ARG A 93 -2.36 3.60 16.15
CA ARG A 93 -3.13 3.78 17.40
C ARG A 93 -4.63 3.50 17.21
N ALA A 94 -5.17 3.83 16.04
CA ALA A 94 -6.56 3.55 15.68
C ALA A 94 -6.80 2.09 15.24
N GLY A 95 -5.76 1.23 15.22
CA GLY A 95 -5.86 -0.16 14.79
C GLY A 95 -6.00 -0.34 13.27
N LEU A 96 -5.68 0.70 12.48
CA LEU A 96 -5.71 0.66 11.03
C LEU A 96 -4.33 0.34 10.48
N LEU A 97 -4.25 -0.64 9.56
CA LEU A 97 -2.97 -1.06 9.00
C LEU A 97 -2.33 0.03 8.13
N VAL A 98 -1.02 0.20 8.25
CA VAL A 98 -0.23 1.19 7.52
C VAL A 98 0.79 0.49 6.63
N VAL A 99 0.64 0.65 5.31
CA VAL A 99 1.64 0.24 4.34
C VAL A 99 2.40 1.48 3.88
N MET A 100 3.61 1.70 4.40
CA MET A 100 4.45 2.81 3.95
C MET A 100 4.98 2.52 2.55
N ASP A 101 4.57 3.33 1.58
CA ASP A 101 5.01 3.17 0.20
C ASP A 101 6.22 4.05 -0.09
N ALA A 102 7.40 3.58 0.33
CA ALA A 102 8.67 4.32 0.26
C ALA A 102 9.70 3.68 -0.70
N LYS A 103 9.45 2.45 -1.19
CA LYS A 103 10.25 1.73 -2.20
C LYS A 103 11.75 1.72 -1.88
N ARG A 104 12.11 1.57 -0.61
CA ARG A 104 13.52 1.60 -0.17
C ARG A 104 14.28 0.41 -0.75
N GLY A 105 15.57 0.58 -0.94
CA GLY A 105 16.47 -0.44 -1.47
C GLY A 105 17.87 0.13 -1.51
N ASP A 106 18.80 -0.52 -0.82
CA ASP A 106 20.20 -0.12 -0.69
C ASP A 106 21.03 -1.34 -0.26
N ILE A 107 22.29 -1.18 0.09
CA ILE A 107 23.16 -2.28 0.54
C ILE A 107 23.60 -2.15 1.99
N GLY A 108 23.93 -3.29 2.61
CA GLY A 108 24.61 -3.38 3.90
C GLY A 108 23.97 -2.51 5.00
N SER A 109 24.80 -1.72 5.68
CA SER A 109 24.38 -0.87 6.80
C SER A 109 23.34 0.20 6.43
N THR A 110 23.28 0.62 5.17
CA THR A 110 22.27 1.59 4.72
C THR A 110 20.88 0.95 4.71
N SER A 111 20.76 -0.30 4.26
CA SER A 111 19.51 -1.07 4.36
C SER A 111 19.11 -1.32 5.81
N THR A 112 20.06 -1.54 6.72
CA THR A 112 19.78 -1.60 8.16
C THR A 112 19.19 -0.29 8.69
N ALA A 113 19.74 0.86 8.29
CA ALA A 113 19.21 2.17 8.69
C ALA A 113 17.80 2.42 8.12
N TYR A 114 17.55 2.06 6.86
CA TYR A 114 16.20 2.13 6.30
C TYR A 114 15.23 1.20 7.04
N ALA A 115 15.61 -0.04 7.32
CA ALA A 115 14.78 -0.98 8.04
C ALA A 115 14.38 -0.44 9.43
N ALA A 116 15.35 0.07 10.20
CA ALA A 116 15.10 0.64 11.52
C ALA A 116 14.22 1.90 11.47
N GLY A 117 14.38 2.74 10.46
CA GLY A 117 13.62 4.00 10.32
C GLY A 117 12.15 3.80 9.92
N TRP A 118 11.84 2.73 9.19
CA TRP A 118 10.56 2.56 8.51
C TRP A 118 9.73 1.34 8.94
N ILE A 119 10.32 0.31 9.53
CA ILE A 119 9.63 -0.96 9.81
C ILE A 119 9.38 -1.11 11.30
N GLY A 120 8.12 -1.36 11.65
CA GLY A 120 7.66 -1.57 13.02
C GLY A 120 6.89 -0.38 13.56
N HIS A 121 6.07 -0.61 14.58
CA HIS A 121 5.31 0.45 15.26
C HIS A 121 6.19 1.39 16.09
N ASP A 122 7.39 0.93 16.45
CA ASP A 122 8.45 1.63 17.18
C ASP A 122 9.39 2.45 16.27
N ALA A 123 9.22 2.39 14.95
CA ALA A 123 10.05 3.11 13.99
C ALA A 123 9.77 4.63 14.02
N ALA A 124 10.69 5.43 13.47
CA ALA A 124 10.47 6.88 13.30
C ALA A 124 9.26 7.19 12.40
N PHE A 125 9.03 6.32 11.41
CA PHE A 125 7.84 6.29 10.56
C PHE A 125 7.08 4.97 10.81
N PRO A 126 6.21 4.92 11.84
CA PRO A 126 5.54 3.67 12.21
C PRO A 126 4.74 3.06 11.07
N SER A 127 4.93 1.75 10.87
CA SER A 127 4.25 1.01 9.81
C SER A 127 4.03 -0.45 10.13
N ASP A 128 3.01 -1.02 9.50
CA ASP A 128 2.72 -2.45 9.49
C ASP A 128 3.45 -3.17 8.36
N ALA A 129 3.67 -2.49 7.24
CA ALA A 129 4.48 -2.99 6.15
C ALA A 129 5.17 -1.87 5.36
N LEU A 130 6.23 -2.24 4.63
CA LEU A 130 7.04 -1.33 3.81
C LEU A 130 7.17 -1.86 2.37
N THR A 131 7.09 -0.97 1.37
CA THR A 131 7.45 -1.33 -0.02
C THR A 131 8.96 -1.26 -0.24
N ILE A 132 9.51 -2.28 -0.90
CA ILE A 132 10.96 -2.45 -1.12
C ILE A 132 11.26 -2.67 -2.60
N ASN A 133 12.28 -1.99 -3.12
CA ASN A 133 12.82 -2.24 -4.46
C ASN A 133 13.93 -3.30 -4.40
N PRO A 134 13.75 -4.49 -5.00
CA PRO A 134 14.70 -5.60 -4.88
C PRO A 134 15.85 -5.54 -5.90
N TRP A 135 15.97 -4.46 -6.68
CA TRP A 135 16.86 -4.38 -7.84
C TRP A 135 18.32 -4.79 -7.56
N LEU A 136 18.81 -4.52 -6.35
CA LEU A 136 20.20 -4.77 -5.97
C LEU A 136 20.52 -6.22 -5.58
N GLY A 137 19.52 -7.11 -5.51
CA GLY A 137 19.70 -8.51 -5.16
C GLY A 137 19.00 -8.93 -3.85
N LEU A 138 18.85 -10.24 -3.63
CA LEU A 138 18.12 -10.77 -2.48
C LEU A 138 18.85 -10.54 -1.15
N ASP A 139 20.18 -10.53 -1.16
CA ASP A 139 21.00 -10.23 0.02
C ASP A 139 20.69 -8.84 0.59
N THR A 140 20.32 -7.89 -0.28
CA THR A 140 19.90 -6.54 0.14
C THR A 140 18.57 -6.50 0.85
N LEU A 141 17.75 -7.55 0.74
CA LEU A 141 16.48 -7.67 1.46
C LEU A 141 16.67 -8.10 2.91
N GLU A 142 17.79 -8.76 3.22
CA GLU A 142 18.03 -9.40 4.53
C GLU A 142 17.84 -8.45 5.71
N PRO A 143 18.39 -7.21 5.72
CA PRO A 143 18.16 -6.29 6.84
C PRO A 143 16.69 -5.92 7.03
N PHE A 144 15.93 -5.80 5.93
CA PHE A 144 14.49 -5.51 5.98
C PHE A 144 13.70 -6.71 6.50
N LEU A 145 14.04 -7.91 6.03
CA LEU A 145 13.41 -9.17 6.45
C LEU A 145 13.63 -9.41 7.95
N GLN A 146 14.87 -9.30 8.43
CA GLN A 146 15.20 -9.45 9.85
C GLN A 146 14.43 -8.47 10.72
N ARG A 147 14.35 -7.20 10.31
CA ARG A 147 13.59 -6.20 11.06
C ARG A 147 12.09 -6.50 11.04
N ALA A 148 11.54 -6.87 9.89
CA ALA A 148 10.12 -7.21 9.76
C ALA A 148 9.75 -8.42 10.62
N ASP A 149 10.60 -9.45 10.65
CA ASP A 149 10.41 -10.62 11.50
C ASP A 149 10.44 -10.23 13.00
N ALA A 150 11.39 -9.37 13.39
CA ALA A 150 11.52 -8.90 14.77
C ALA A 150 10.34 -8.03 15.25
N THR A 151 9.68 -7.30 14.35
CA THR A 151 8.54 -6.42 14.68
C THR A 151 7.18 -6.95 14.24
N GLY A 152 7.13 -8.15 13.65
CA GLY A 152 5.90 -8.75 13.15
C GLY A 152 5.28 -7.92 12.02
N SER A 153 6.10 -7.16 11.30
CA SER A 153 5.73 -6.35 10.16
C SER A 153 5.81 -7.15 8.86
N GLY A 154 5.26 -6.61 7.79
CA GLY A 154 5.33 -7.20 6.46
C GLY A 154 6.21 -6.39 5.50
N LEU A 155 6.50 -6.99 4.36
CA LEU A 155 7.17 -6.31 3.24
C LEU A 155 6.38 -6.53 1.96
N PHE A 156 6.38 -5.54 1.08
CA PHE A 156 5.86 -5.66 -0.28
C PHE A 156 6.98 -5.39 -1.28
N ILE A 157 7.48 -6.45 -1.90
CA ILE A 157 8.58 -6.38 -2.86
C ILE A 157 8.06 -5.95 -4.24
N LEU A 158 8.66 -4.93 -4.85
CA LEU A 158 8.31 -4.55 -6.22
C LEU A 158 8.58 -5.71 -7.18
N ASN A 159 7.55 -6.17 -7.90
CA ASN A 159 7.69 -7.30 -8.83
C ASN A 159 7.13 -6.99 -10.23
N ARG A 160 5.80 -6.79 -10.36
CA ARG A 160 5.15 -6.50 -11.66
C ARG A 160 4.38 -5.19 -11.60
N THR A 161 5.02 -4.07 -11.95
CA THR A 161 4.42 -2.74 -11.81
C THR A 161 3.51 -2.37 -13.00
N SER A 162 2.67 -1.35 -12.84
CA SER A 162 1.65 -0.96 -13.83
C SER A 162 2.07 0.15 -14.81
N ASN A 163 3.28 0.70 -14.67
CA ASN A 163 3.76 1.79 -15.52
C ASN A 163 4.13 1.30 -16.94
N PRO A 164 4.04 2.16 -17.98
CA PRO A 164 4.37 1.77 -19.36
C PRO A 164 5.77 1.17 -19.54
N GLY A 165 6.77 1.72 -18.86
CA GLY A 165 8.16 1.22 -18.90
C GLY A 165 8.42 -0.04 -18.06
N ALA A 166 7.40 -0.69 -17.49
CA ALA A 166 7.59 -1.93 -16.73
C ALA A 166 8.28 -3.02 -17.58
N GLY A 167 7.94 -3.08 -18.87
CA GLY A 167 8.49 -4.07 -19.81
C GLY A 167 9.96 -3.90 -20.15
N ASP A 168 10.56 -2.72 -19.88
CA ASP A 168 11.98 -2.48 -20.19
C ASP A 168 12.88 -3.50 -19.49
N LEU A 169 12.53 -3.88 -18.26
CA LEU A 169 13.25 -4.85 -17.44
C LEU A 169 12.42 -6.07 -17.10
N GLN A 170 11.16 -5.89 -16.69
CA GLN A 170 10.37 -6.99 -16.11
C GLN A 170 10.03 -8.06 -17.15
N ASP A 171 9.86 -7.66 -18.42
CA ASP A 171 9.50 -8.57 -19.51
C ASP A 171 10.72 -9.21 -20.19
N GLN A 172 11.95 -8.82 -19.78
CA GLN A 172 13.16 -9.45 -20.29
C GLN A 172 13.18 -10.93 -19.92
N LEU A 173 13.50 -11.77 -20.89
CA LEU A 173 13.53 -13.21 -20.71
C LEU A 173 14.88 -13.65 -20.17
N VAL A 174 14.84 -14.41 -19.08
CA VAL A 174 15.96 -15.22 -18.57
C VAL A 174 15.46 -16.67 -18.65
N ASP A 175 16.24 -17.58 -19.24
CA ASP A 175 15.84 -18.99 -19.38
C ASP A 175 14.40 -19.22 -19.89
N GLY A 176 13.94 -18.37 -20.81
CA GLY A 176 12.60 -18.45 -21.41
C GLY A 176 11.43 -17.97 -20.54
N GLN A 177 11.68 -17.41 -19.36
CA GLN A 177 10.66 -16.80 -18.49
C GLN A 177 10.96 -15.32 -18.24
N PRO A 178 9.93 -14.47 -18.07
CA PRO A 178 10.15 -13.06 -17.80
C PRO A 178 10.80 -12.84 -16.43
N LEU A 179 11.60 -11.78 -16.29
CA LEU A 179 12.37 -11.49 -15.08
C LEU A 179 11.51 -11.42 -13.82
N TYR A 180 10.28 -10.89 -13.91
CA TYR A 180 9.36 -10.83 -12.77
C TYR A 180 8.87 -12.23 -12.31
N HIS A 181 8.89 -13.25 -13.19
CA HIS A 181 8.64 -14.64 -12.79
C HIS A 181 9.83 -15.22 -12.03
N HIS A 182 11.05 -14.95 -12.48
CA HIS A 182 12.27 -15.38 -11.77
C HIS A 182 12.35 -14.79 -10.37
N LEU A 183 12.11 -13.48 -10.25
CA LEU A 183 12.04 -12.81 -8.96
C LEU A 183 10.98 -13.45 -8.05
N ALA A 184 9.79 -13.75 -8.57
CA ALA A 184 8.76 -14.44 -7.78
C ALA A 184 9.22 -15.83 -7.30
N GLY A 185 9.91 -16.60 -8.15
CA GLY A 185 10.49 -17.89 -7.77
C GLY A 185 11.54 -17.76 -6.66
N MET A 186 12.39 -16.75 -6.75
CA MET A 186 13.39 -16.43 -5.71
C MET A 186 12.75 -16.02 -4.38
N LEU A 187 11.63 -15.31 -4.41
CA LEU A 187 10.90 -14.87 -3.21
C LEU A 187 10.07 -15.99 -2.57
N ALA A 188 9.68 -17.02 -3.33
CA ALA A 188 8.80 -18.09 -2.86
C ALA A 188 9.28 -18.80 -1.57
N PRO A 189 10.53 -19.27 -1.43
CA PRO A 189 10.99 -19.86 -0.18
C PRO A 189 10.96 -18.85 0.98
N LEU A 190 11.41 -17.60 0.74
CA LEU A 190 11.40 -16.55 1.76
C LEU A 190 9.99 -16.22 2.27
N ALA A 191 8.99 -16.32 1.38
CA ALA A 191 7.59 -16.13 1.72
C ALA A 191 7.02 -17.32 2.49
N ALA A 192 7.39 -18.56 2.11
CA ALA A 192 6.96 -19.77 2.80
C ALA A 192 7.40 -19.79 4.27
N ASP A 193 8.62 -19.33 4.55
CA ASP A 193 9.19 -19.25 5.91
C ASP A 193 8.48 -18.22 6.80
N ARG A 194 7.70 -17.31 6.22
CA ARG A 194 7.03 -16.19 6.91
C ARG A 194 5.51 -16.32 6.96
N ARG A 195 5.00 -17.54 6.84
CA ARG A 195 3.57 -17.84 6.96
C ARG A 195 3.09 -17.69 8.40
N GLY A 196 2.02 -16.92 8.59
CA GLY A 196 1.29 -16.79 9.85
C GLY A 196 0.25 -17.90 10.04
N ALA A 197 -0.50 -17.82 11.14
CA ALA A 197 -1.55 -18.78 11.47
C ALA A 197 -2.75 -18.74 10.51
N SER A 198 -2.94 -17.63 9.80
CA SER A 198 -3.92 -17.47 8.73
C SER A 198 -3.59 -18.25 7.46
N GLY A 199 -2.38 -18.80 7.36
CA GLY A 199 -1.85 -19.48 6.18
C GLY A 199 -1.22 -18.53 5.15
N TRP A 200 -1.39 -17.22 5.30
CA TRP A 200 -0.77 -16.18 4.47
C TRP A 200 0.62 -15.78 4.98
N SER A 201 1.47 -15.27 4.10
CA SER A 201 2.82 -14.80 4.39
C SER A 201 2.87 -13.32 4.76
N SER A 202 3.83 -12.93 5.60
CA SER A 202 4.16 -11.51 5.83
C SER A 202 5.04 -10.91 4.73
N LEU A 203 5.52 -11.73 3.78
CA LEU A 203 6.23 -11.29 2.59
C LEU A 203 5.30 -11.29 1.37
N GLY A 204 4.91 -10.10 0.95
CA GLY A 204 4.09 -9.82 -0.21
C GLY A 204 4.86 -9.27 -1.41
N ILE A 205 4.14 -9.04 -2.49
CA ILE A 205 4.66 -8.38 -3.69
C ILE A 205 3.76 -7.22 -4.13
N VAL A 206 4.34 -6.25 -4.84
CA VAL A 206 3.59 -5.27 -5.60
C VAL A 206 3.37 -5.82 -7.01
N ALA A 207 2.10 -6.02 -7.36
CA ALA A 207 1.66 -6.48 -8.67
C ALA A 207 0.47 -5.62 -9.14
N GLY A 208 0.67 -4.79 -10.16
CA GLY A 208 -0.30 -3.82 -10.64
C GLY A 208 -1.49 -4.44 -11.36
N ALA A 209 -2.64 -3.74 -11.32
CA ALA A 209 -3.90 -4.21 -11.92
C ALA A 209 -3.91 -4.24 -13.47
N THR A 210 -2.85 -3.78 -14.15
CA THR A 210 -2.77 -3.71 -15.62
C THR A 210 -2.75 -5.10 -16.26
N TRP A 211 -2.15 -6.09 -15.58
CA TRP A 211 -1.80 -7.39 -16.16
C TRP A 211 -2.47 -8.55 -15.40
N PRO A 212 -3.78 -8.81 -15.59
CA PRO A 212 -4.50 -9.81 -14.80
C PRO A 212 -3.97 -11.24 -15.01
N GLU A 213 -3.53 -11.60 -16.23
CA GLU A 213 -2.94 -12.92 -16.47
C GLU A 213 -1.59 -13.09 -15.77
N ASP A 214 -0.74 -12.05 -15.79
CA ASP A 214 0.53 -12.05 -15.06
C ASP A 214 0.28 -12.17 -13.55
N ALA A 215 -0.75 -11.50 -13.03
CA ALA A 215 -1.15 -11.62 -11.62
C ALA A 215 -1.60 -13.06 -11.27
N ARG A 216 -2.36 -13.74 -12.14
CA ARG A 216 -2.75 -15.15 -11.93
C ARG A 216 -1.55 -16.09 -11.97
N ARG A 217 -0.61 -15.88 -12.89
CA ARG A 217 0.64 -16.65 -12.95
C ARG A 217 1.49 -16.45 -11.70
N LEU A 218 1.65 -15.21 -11.27
CA LEU A 218 2.36 -14.87 -10.02
C LEU A 218 1.70 -15.51 -8.81
N ARG A 219 0.36 -15.57 -8.77
CA ARG A 219 -0.38 -16.24 -7.69
C ARG A 219 -0.09 -17.75 -7.65
N ALA A 220 0.14 -18.39 -8.79
CA ALA A 220 0.53 -19.80 -8.82
C ALA A 220 1.94 -20.02 -8.23
N ILE A 221 2.88 -19.10 -8.47
CA ILE A 221 4.25 -19.15 -7.93
C ILE A 221 4.29 -18.79 -6.45
N LEU A 222 3.51 -17.79 -6.05
CA LEU A 222 3.43 -17.24 -4.69
C LEU A 222 2.02 -17.45 -4.12
N PRO A 223 1.64 -18.70 -3.78
CA PRO A 223 0.26 -19.03 -3.41
C PRO A 223 -0.21 -18.29 -2.16
N ASP A 224 0.70 -17.99 -1.24
CA ASP A 224 0.39 -17.47 0.09
C ASP A 224 0.95 -16.07 0.33
N SER A 225 1.56 -15.41 -0.67
CA SER A 225 2.03 -14.02 -0.52
C SER A 225 0.89 -13.02 -0.74
N PRO A 226 0.73 -11.99 0.11
CA PRO A 226 -0.24 -10.93 -0.15
C PRO A 226 0.20 -10.07 -1.34
N PHE A 227 -0.74 -9.70 -2.20
CA PHE A 227 -0.47 -8.79 -3.33
C PHE A 227 -0.94 -7.39 -2.98
N LEU A 228 -0.04 -6.41 -3.04
CA LEU A 228 -0.41 -4.99 -3.04
C LEU A 228 -0.65 -4.57 -4.48
N VAL A 229 -1.89 -4.26 -4.81
CA VAL A 229 -2.36 -4.01 -6.17
C VAL A 229 -2.62 -2.51 -6.38
N PRO A 230 -1.65 -1.75 -6.92
CA PRO A 230 -1.90 -0.38 -7.37
C PRO A 230 -2.66 -0.35 -8.70
N GLY A 231 -3.29 0.79 -8.97
CA GLY A 231 -3.87 1.10 -10.29
C GLY A 231 -5.38 0.93 -10.42
N PHE A 232 -6.08 0.55 -9.35
CA PHE A 232 -7.54 0.52 -9.35
C PHE A 232 -8.14 1.92 -9.55
N GLY A 233 -9.14 2.03 -10.44
CA GLY A 233 -9.82 3.28 -10.77
C GLY A 233 -9.01 4.23 -11.65
N ALA A 234 -7.95 4.84 -11.12
CA ALA A 234 -7.23 5.93 -11.79
C ALA A 234 -6.43 5.52 -13.04
N GLN A 235 -6.01 4.26 -13.12
CA GLN A 235 -5.30 3.72 -14.30
C GLN A 235 -6.24 2.91 -15.22
N GLY A 236 -7.56 3.06 -15.05
CA GLY A 236 -8.57 2.42 -15.89
C GLY A 236 -8.77 0.92 -15.61
N ALA A 237 -8.11 0.37 -14.58
CA ALA A 237 -8.33 -1.01 -14.18
C ALA A 237 -9.66 -1.13 -13.40
N GLY A 238 -10.58 -1.91 -13.96
CA GLY A 238 -11.82 -2.30 -13.27
C GLY A 238 -11.58 -3.34 -12.16
N PRO A 239 -12.61 -3.62 -11.34
CA PRO A 239 -12.49 -4.50 -10.17
C PRO A 239 -11.98 -5.90 -10.51
N GLU A 240 -12.46 -6.51 -11.60
CA GLU A 240 -12.04 -7.86 -12.02
C GLU A 240 -10.53 -7.96 -12.18
N LYS A 241 -9.92 -6.98 -12.87
CA LYS A 241 -8.47 -6.96 -13.10
C LYS A 241 -7.70 -6.74 -11.80
N ALA A 242 -8.20 -5.86 -10.93
CA ALA A 242 -7.59 -5.58 -9.63
C ALA A 242 -7.66 -6.80 -8.68
N LEU A 243 -8.67 -7.65 -8.83
CA LEU A 243 -8.89 -8.84 -8.01
C LEU A 243 -8.23 -10.11 -8.56
N ALA A 244 -7.69 -10.07 -9.79
CA ALA A 244 -7.20 -11.26 -10.51
C ALA A 244 -6.12 -12.07 -9.75
N GLY A 245 -5.31 -11.40 -8.93
CA GLY A 245 -4.28 -12.02 -8.10
C GLY A 245 -4.72 -12.36 -6.67
N LEU A 246 -5.98 -12.10 -6.27
CA LEU A 246 -6.48 -12.37 -4.92
C LEU A 246 -7.27 -13.70 -4.87
N LYS A 247 -7.49 -14.23 -3.66
CA LYS A 247 -8.29 -15.44 -3.43
C LYS A 247 -9.62 -15.08 -2.78
N ARG A 248 -10.71 -15.72 -3.20
CA ARG A 248 -12.01 -15.61 -2.52
C ARG A 248 -12.07 -16.64 -1.39
N GLY A 249 -12.13 -16.17 -0.15
CA GLY A 249 -12.38 -16.97 1.04
C GLY A 249 -13.83 -16.87 1.52
N LYS A 250 -14.12 -17.49 2.67
CA LYS A 250 -15.46 -17.50 3.29
C LYS A 250 -16.00 -16.09 3.59
N PHE A 251 -15.12 -15.16 3.92
CA PHE A 251 -15.47 -13.81 4.40
C PHE A 251 -15.27 -12.72 3.32
N GLY A 252 -14.96 -13.10 2.07
CA GLY A 252 -14.69 -12.16 1.00
C GLY A 252 -13.34 -12.40 0.33
N TRP A 253 -12.76 -11.36 -0.25
CA TRP A 253 -11.43 -11.45 -0.85
C TRP A 253 -10.34 -11.41 0.22
N GLU A 254 -9.30 -12.23 0.03
CA GLU A 254 -8.12 -12.32 0.87
C GLU A 254 -6.86 -12.40 0.00
N GLY A 255 -5.68 -12.33 0.62
CA GLY A 255 -4.40 -12.47 -0.08
C GLY A 255 -3.90 -11.20 -0.73
N GLY A 256 -4.31 -10.04 -0.25
CA GLY A 256 -3.81 -8.77 -0.76
C GLY A 256 -4.60 -7.55 -0.32
N LEU A 257 -4.22 -6.43 -0.91
CA LEU A 257 -4.81 -5.10 -0.78
C LEU A 257 -4.95 -4.50 -2.18
N VAL A 258 -6.10 -3.89 -2.47
CA VAL A 258 -6.32 -3.12 -3.71
C VAL A 258 -6.25 -1.64 -3.37
N ASN A 259 -5.19 -0.99 -3.83
CA ASN A 259 -4.94 0.42 -3.53
C ASN A 259 -5.71 1.35 -4.48
N SER A 260 -6.50 2.26 -3.89
CA SER A 260 -7.15 3.37 -4.58
C SER A 260 -6.69 4.68 -3.96
N THR A 261 -6.08 5.55 -4.77
CA THR A 261 -5.68 6.91 -4.36
C THR A 261 -6.64 7.93 -4.98
N ARG A 262 -6.36 8.43 -6.20
CA ARG A 262 -7.05 9.60 -6.77
C ARG A 262 -8.56 9.40 -6.91
N GLY A 263 -8.98 8.19 -7.31
CA GLY A 263 -10.40 7.84 -7.42
C GLY A 263 -11.13 7.75 -6.07
N LEU A 264 -10.41 7.85 -4.94
CA LEU A 264 -10.95 7.73 -3.60
C LEU A 264 -10.81 9.02 -2.79
N ILE A 265 -9.62 9.63 -2.78
CA ILE A 265 -9.35 10.84 -1.97
C ILE A 265 -9.54 12.16 -2.74
N PHE A 266 -9.72 12.09 -4.07
CA PHE A 266 -10.05 13.25 -4.92
C PHE A 266 -11.23 12.97 -5.87
N PRO A 267 -12.37 12.43 -5.40
CA PRO A 267 -13.54 12.26 -6.26
C PRO A 267 -14.07 13.63 -6.69
N ALA A 268 -14.70 13.72 -7.86
CA ALA A 268 -15.21 14.98 -8.41
C ALA A 268 -16.13 15.72 -7.42
N ALA A 269 -16.97 14.99 -6.69
CA ALA A 269 -17.86 15.55 -5.67
C ALA A 269 -17.12 16.20 -4.48
N ALA A 270 -15.87 15.81 -4.20
CA ALA A 270 -15.07 16.39 -3.14
C ALA A 270 -14.27 17.62 -3.58
N ALA A 271 -14.04 17.80 -4.89
CA ALA A 271 -13.27 18.92 -5.42
C ALA A 271 -13.95 20.27 -5.14
N ASP A 272 -15.29 20.30 -5.24
CA ASP A 272 -16.10 21.51 -5.07
C ASP A 272 -16.76 21.63 -3.68
N ALA A 273 -16.44 20.73 -2.74
CA ALA A 273 -17.02 20.70 -1.41
C ALA A 273 -16.91 22.07 -0.71
N LYS A 274 -18.03 22.55 -0.16
CA LYS A 274 -18.12 23.88 0.49
C LYS A 274 -17.89 23.82 2.00
N SER A 275 -17.89 22.62 2.56
CA SER A 275 -17.64 22.38 3.98
C SER A 275 -16.91 21.05 4.18
N ILE A 276 -16.28 20.89 5.35
CA ILE A 276 -15.69 19.63 5.79
C ILE A 276 -16.75 18.51 5.83
N SER A 277 -18.00 18.84 6.17
CA SER A 277 -19.10 17.88 6.19
C SER A 277 -19.42 17.33 4.79
N ASP A 278 -19.49 18.22 3.79
CA ASP A 278 -19.75 17.83 2.40
C ASP A 278 -18.59 17.00 1.85
N TRP A 279 -17.36 17.39 2.17
CA TRP A 279 -16.17 16.64 1.79
C TRP A 279 -16.18 15.23 2.42
N ASN A 280 -16.43 15.14 3.73
CA ASN A 280 -16.54 13.86 4.45
C ASN A 280 -17.60 12.95 3.84
N LYS A 281 -18.77 13.51 3.49
CA LYS A 281 -19.82 12.76 2.80
C LYS A 281 -19.35 12.25 1.45
N ALA A 282 -18.75 13.10 0.62
CA ALA A 282 -18.25 12.70 -0.70
C ALA A 282 -17.21 11.59 -0.63
N ILE A 283 -16.27 11.67 0.32
CA ILE A 283 -15.27 10.60 0.54
C ILE A 283 -15.92 9.33 1.06
N SER A 284 -16.84 9.41 2.03
CA SER A 284 -17.55 8.23 2.55
C SER A 284 -18.33 7.50 1.45
N ASP A 285 -19.13 8.23 0.68
CA ASP A 285 -19.91 7.66 -0.43
C ASP A 285 -18.99 7.00 -1.47
N THR A 286 -17.81 7.61 -1.72
CA THR A 286 -16.80 7.05 -2.64
C THR A 286 -16.14 5.79 -2.08
N VAL A 287 -15.82 5.76 -0.79
CA VAL A 287 -15.32 4.54 -0.11
C VAL A 287 -16.33 3.41 -0.25
N ASP A 288 -17.60 3.67 0.04
CA ASP A 288 -18.66 2.66 -0.06
C ASP A 288 -18.83 2.15 -1.49
N ALA A 289 -18.78 3.03 -2.49
CA ALA A 289 -18.81 2.65 -3.90
C ALA A 289 -17.60 1.77 -4.31
N ASN A 290 -16.39 2.12 -3.85
CA ASN A 290 -15.18 1.31 -4.12
C ASN A 290 -15.28 -0.06 -3.43
N LYS A 291 -15.81 -0.13 -2.19
CA LYS A 291 -16.03 -1.38 -1.46
C LYS A 291 -17.03 -2.28 -2.17
N ALA A 292 -18.14 -1.72 -2.64
CA ALA A 292 -19.14 -2.45 -3.41
C ALA A 292 -18.55 -3.00 -4.72
N ALA A 293 -17.78 -2.17 -5.45
CA ALA A 293 -17.13 -2.58 -6.68
C ALA A 293 -16.13 -3.73 -6.48
N LEU A 294 -15.39 -3.73 -5.36
CA LEU A 294 -14.44 -4.78 -4.99
C LEU A 294 -15.09 -5.98 -4.29
N SER A 295 -16.39 -5.94 -4.05
CA SER A 295 -17.16 -7.02 -3.44
C SER A 295 -18.34 -7.39 -4.32
N PRO A 296 -18.14 -7.68 -5.63
CA PRO A 296 -19.25 -8.02 -6.50
C PRO A 296 -19.95 -9.24 -5.90
N THR A 297 -21.24 -9.08 -5.61
CA THR A 297 -22.11 -10.22 -5.35
C THR A 297 -22.07 -11.08 -6.60
N GLY A 298 -21.55 -12.31 -6.44
CA GLY A 298 -21.57 -13.30 -7.52
C GLY A 298 -22.98 -13.62 -7.98
#